data_AF-A0A7Y8HBB4-F1
#
_entry.id   AF-A0A7Y8HBB4-F1
#
_cell.length_a   1.000
_cell.length_b   1.000
_cell.length_c   1.000
_cell.angle_alpha   90.00
_cell.angle_beta   90.00
_cell.angle_gamma   90.00
#
_symmetry.space_group_name_H-M   'P 1'
#
loop_
_entity.id
_entity.type
_entity.pdbx_description
1 polymer ?
#
loop_
_entity_poly.entity_id
_entity_poly.type
_entity_poly.pdbx_seq_one_letter_code
_entity_poly.pdbx_strand_id
1 'polypeptide(L)'
;MMKTCAYCSEILDDSVMECPKCGRSMFIQTRTKAPSAGVSLKEDMALPKRTLSDLHLDILELLSEQRDFVNASQFIMSLPLENESQAQTAVMAIEEMVGAGLIEVKGRSKIRISPKGKETYDREKDLVGPE
;
A
#
# COMPACT_ATOMS: atom_id res chain seq x y z
N MET A 1 -1.71 -27.70 26.81
CA MET A 1 -1.66 -27.75 25.34
C MET A 1 -0.54 -26.84 24.90
N MET A 2 0.31 -27.25 23.98
CA MET A 2 1.40 -26.42 23.46
C MET A 2 0.93 -25.80 22.15
N LYS A 3 1.11 -24.50 21.97
CA LYS A 3 0.81 -23.80 20.72
C LYS A 3 2.10 -23.38 20.07
N THR A 4 2.21 -23.49 18.75
CA THR A 4 3.38 -22.98 18.04
C THR A 4 3.13 -21.55 17.60
N CYS A 5 4.18 -20.73 17.62
CA CYS A 5 4.08 -19.40 17.04
C CYS A 5 3.82 -19.51 15.54
N ALA A 6 2.76 -18.88 15.04
CA ALA A 6 2.43 -18.88 13.61
C ALA A 6 3.50 -18.22 12.72
N TYR A 7 4.45 -17.47 13.32
CA TYR A 7 5.44 -16.68 12.59
C TYR A 7 6.85 -17.26 12.63
N CYS A 8 7.24 -17.95 13.70
CA CYS A 8 8.59 -18.52 13.83
C CYS A 8 8.57 -20.01 14.22
N SER A 9 7.39 -20.62 14.29
CA SER A 9 7.16 -22.04 14.62
C SER A 9 7.73 -22.50 15.96
N GLU A 10 8.16 -21.57 16.81
CA GLU A 10 8.65 -21.85 18.15
C GLU A 10 7.52 -22.42 19.01
N ILE A 11 7.83 -23.43 19.83
CA ILE A 11 6.87 -24.07 20.72
C ILE A 11 6.65 -23.17 21.93
N LEU A 12 5.41 -22.76 22.14
CA LEU A 12 5.00 -21.85 23.21
C LEU A 12 3.93 -22.50 24.08
N ASP A 13 3.91 -22.08 25.35
CA ASP A 13 2.84 -22.44 26.26
C ASP A 13 1.57 -21.65 25.92
N ASP A 14 0.40 -22.26 26.10
CA ASP A 14 -0.88 -21.65 25.74
C ASP A 14 -1.14 -20.31 26.47
N SER A 15 -0.54 -20.15 27.66
CA SER A 15 -0.63 -18.97 28.51
C SER A 15 0.11 -17.74 27.96
N VAL A 16 0.98 -17.92 26.95
CA VAL A 16 1.84 -16.87 26.42
C VAL A 16 1.08 -16.01 25.42
N MET A 17 0.87 -14.73 25.74
CA MET A 17 0.13 -13.78 24.90
C MET A 17 0.97 -13.17 23.77
N GLU A 18 2.31 -13.21 23.89
CA GLU A 18 3.27 -12.68 22.93
C GLU A 18 4.46 -13.62 22.81
N CYS A 19 4.88 -13.96 21.59
CA CYS A 19 6.00 -14.87 21.41
C CYS A 19 7.31 -14.23 21.91
N PRO A 20 8.02 -14.80 22.90
CA PRO A 20 9.25 -14.23 23.45
C PRO A 20 10.41 -14.22 22.46
N LYS A 21 10.34 -15.02 21.39
CA LYS A 21 11.36 -15.09 20.34
C LYS A 21 11.22 -14.01 19.26
N CYS A 22 9.99 -13.66 18.89
CA CYS A 22 9.75 -12.71 17.81
C CYS A 22 8.96 -11.45 18.25
N GLY A 23 8.56 -11.36 19.51
CA GLY A 23 7.84 -10.24 20.11
C GLY A 23 6.41 -10.04 19.57
N ARG A 24 5.86 -10.99 18.81
CA ARG A 24 4.55 -10.84 18.16
C ARG A 24 3.41 -11.41 18.99
N SER A 25 2.33 -10.64 19.09
CA SER A 25 1.12 -11.01 19.81
C SER A 25 0.38 -12.17 19.14
N MET A 26 -0.10 -13.10 19.96
CA MET A 26 -0.75 -14.34 19.52
C MET A 26 -2.28 -14.20 19.39
N PHE A 27 -2.81 -12.98 19.49
CA PHE A 27 -4.22 -12.68 19.29
C PHE A 27 -4.49 -12.30 17.83
N ILE A 28 -5.05 -13.23 17.07
CA ILE A 28 -5.69 -12.92 15.80
C ILE A 28 -7.19 -12.97 16.06
N GLN A 29 -7.83 -11.82 16.27
CA GLN A 29 -9.29 -11.75 16.29
C GLN A 29 -9.84 -11.38 14.91
N THR A 30 -10.55 -12.36 14.35
CA THR A 30 -11.81 -12.28 13.59
C THR A 30 -11.81 -11.70 12.16
N ARG A 31 -11.68 -12.65 11.21
CA ARG A 31 -12.56 -12.93 10.04
C ARG A 31 -12.88 -11.79 9.06
N THR A 32 -12.35 -11.92 7.83
CA THR A 32 -13.18 -12.07 6.59
C THR A 32 -12.39 -12.84 5.52
N LYS A 33 -12.79 -14.11 5.34
CA LYS A 33 -12.79 -14.99 4.14
C LYS A 33 -11.69 -14.83 3.06
N ALA A 34 -10.83 -15.85 2.95
CA ALA A 34 -10.48 -16.53 1.68
C ALA A 34 -9.69 -17.85 1.94
N PRO A 35 -9.78 -18.87 1.05
CA PRO A 35 -9.47 -20.26 1.34
C PRO A 35 -7.99 -20.64 1.22
N SER A 36 -7.62 -21.66 2.00
CA SER A 36 -6.34 -22.36 1.95
C SER A 36 -6.11 -23.07 0.61
N ALA A 37 -4.97 -22.84 -0.02
CA ALA A 37 -4.31 -23.82 -0.88
C ALA A 37 -2.81 -23.50 -0.99
N GLY A 38 -1.99 -24.43 -0.51
CA GLY A 38 -0.69 -24.76 -1.09
C GLY A 38 0.41 -23.70 -0.96
N VAL A 39 1.36 -23.97 -0.07
CA VAL A 39 2.73 -23.52 -0.27
C VAL A 39 3.21 -24.08 -1.62
N SER A 40 3.69 -23.21 -2.50
CA SER A 40 4.69 -23.59 -3.49
C SER A 40 5.81 -22.57 -3.38
N LEU A 41 6.87 -23.01 -2.72
CA LEU A 41 8.19 -22.42 -2.79
C LEU A 41 8.56 -22.27 -4.26
N LYS A 42 8.46 -21.04 -4.76
CA LYS A 42 9.41 -20.57 -5.75
C LYS A 42 10.24 -19.50 -5.05
N GLU A 43 11.39 -19.93 -4.56
CA GLU A 43 12.63 -19.19 -4.78
C GLU A 43 12.67 -18.81 -6.25
N ASP A 44 12.14 -17.64 -6.55
CA ASP A 44 12.45 -16.91 -7.75
C ASP A 44 13.20 -15.69 -7.23
N MET A 45 14.29 -15.34 -7.88
CA MET A 45 14.99 -14.08 -7.67
C MET A 45 14.03 -12.94 -8.05
N ALA A 46 13.04 -12.67 -7.22
CA ALA A 46 12.01 -11.70 -7.51
C ALA A 46 12.64 -10.34 -7.27
N LEU A 47 13.06 -9.73 -8.38
CA LEU A 47 13.13 -8.28 -8.53
C LEU A 47 11.99 -7.65 -7.72
N PRO A 48 12.25 -6.57 -6.96
CA PRO A 48 11.22 -6.01 -6.09
C PRO A 48 10.00 -5.70 -6.97
N LYS A 49 8.89 -6.41 -6.75
CA LYS A 49 7.66 -6.22 -7.53
C LYS A 49 6.99 -4.95 -7.03
N ARG A 50 6.61 -4.06 -7.95
CA ARG A 50 5.78 -2.89 -7.62
C ARG A 50 4.51 -3.32 -6.92
N THR A 51 4.14 -2.56 -5.90
CA THR A 51 2.84 -2.68 -5.22
C THR A 51 1.85 -1.64 -5.74
N LEU A 52 2.35 -0.50 -6.23
CA LEU A 52 1.55 0.55 -6.84
C LEU A 52 1.27 0.25 -8.32
N SER A 53 0.00 0.37 -8.72
CA SER A 53 -0.41 0.43 -10.13
C SER A 53 0.22 1.64 -10.84
N ASP A 54 0.34 1.58 -12.18
CA ASP A 54 0.90 2.69 -12.98
C ASP A 54 0.19 4.03 -12.72
N LEU A 55 -1.15 4.04 -12.61
CA LEU A 55 -1.91 5.25 -12.28
C LEU A 55 -1.50 5.87 -10.93
N HIS A 56 -1.20 5.05 -9.93
CA HIS A 56 -0.73 5.55 -8.63
C HIS A 56 0.64 6.22 -8.77
N LEU A 57 1.53 5.65 -9.58
CA LEU A 57 2.86 6.19 -9.81
C LEU A 57 2.81 7.48 -10.62
N ASP A 58 2.00 7.54 -11.67
CA ASP A 58 1.74 8.78 -12.44
C ASP A 58 1.23 9.90 -11.53
N ILE A 59 0.27 9.60 -10.64
CA ILE A 59 -0.25 10.59 -9.71
C ILE A 59 0.82 11.06 -8.73
N LEU A 60 1.61 10.14 -8.17
CA LEU A 60 2.70 10.50 -7.25
C LEU A 60 3.82 11.27 -7.95
N GLU A 61 4.15 10.94 -9.19
CA GLU A 61 5.12 11.66 -10.01
C GLU A 61 4.69 13.13 -10.16
N LEU A 62 3.48 13.34 -10.67
CA LEU A 62 2.95 14.68 -10.91
C LEU A 62 2.82 15.49 -9.62
N LEU A 63 2.42 14.85 -8.50
CA LEU A 63 2.39 15.50 -7.19
C LEU A 63 3.79 15.76 -6.61
N SER A 64 4.80 14.97 -6.96
CA SER A 64 6.20 15.17 -6.55
C SER A 64 6.82 16.42 -7.21
N GLU A 65 6.36 16.76 -8.42
CA GLU A 65 6.71 18.02 -9.08
C GLU A 65 6.06 19.24 -8.42
N GLN A 66 4.93 19.06 -7.72
CA GLN A 66 4.25 20.14 -7.01
C GLN A 66 4.93 20.40 -5.65
N ARG A 67 5.38 21.64 -5.42
CA ARG A 67 5.99 22.04 -4.14
C ARG A 67 4.99 22.35 -3.03
N ASP A 68 3.74 22.64 -3.39
CA ASP A 68 2.69 23.05 -2.46
C ASP A 68 1.40 22.24 -2.68
N PHE A 69 0.41 22.51 -1.85
CA PHE A 69 -0.90 21.90 -1.91
C PHE A 69 -1.66 22.34 -3.17
N VAL A 70 -2.00 21.40 -4.03
CA VAL A 70 -2.79 21.61 -5.25
C VAL A 70 -4.25 21.25 -5.02
N ASN A 71 -5.17 21.86 -5.78
CA ASN A 71 -6.57 21.50 -5.72
C ASN A 71 -6.80 20.16 -6.45
N ALA A 72 -7.41 19.18 -5.78
CA ALA A 72 -7.62 17.84 -6.30
C ALA A 72 -8.39 17.84 -7.63
N SER A 73 -9.44 18.67 -7.76
CA SER A 73 -10.23 18.74 -8.98
C SER A 73 -9.42 19.30 -10.15
N GLN A 74 -8.60 20.33 -9.91
CA GLN A 74 -7.69 20.89 -10.93
C GLN A 74 -6.58 19.91 -11.30
N PHE A 75 -6.09 19.16 -10.32
CA PHE A 75 -5.09 18.12 -10.53
C PHE A 75 -5.64 17.01 -11.43
N ILE A 76 -6.84 16.49 -11.12
CA ILE A 76 -7.49 15.45 -11.92
C ILE A 76 -7.74 15.94 -13.36
N MET A 77 -8.16 17.19 -13.54
CA MET A 77 -8.33 17.79 -14.86
C MET A 77 -7.01 17.93 -15.65
N SER A 78 -5.87 17.93 -14.97
CA SER A 78 -4.55 18.01 -15.59
C SER A 78 -3.98 16.63 -15.96
N LEU A 79 -4.59 15.55 -15.48
CA LEU A 79 -4.20 14.19 -15.85
C LEU A 79 -4.59 13.91 -17.31
N PRO A 80 -3.80 13.12 -18.06
CA PRO A 80 -4.11 12.75 -19.44
C PRO A 80 -5.22 11.68 -19.48
N LEU A 81 -6.43 12.05 -19.06
CA LEU A 81 -7.60 11.19 -19.02
C LEU A 81 -8.43 11.39 -20.30
N GLU A 82 -8.84 10.31 -20.91
CA GLU A 82 -9.62 10.31 -22.17
C GLU A 82 -11.13 10.36 -21.90
N ASN A 83 -11.60 9.85 -20.75
CA ASN A 83 -13.03 9.70 -20.46
C ASN A 83 -13.37 9.91 -18.98
N GLU A 84 -14.65 10.14 -18.69
CA GLU A 84 -15.18 10.31 -17.33
C GLU A 84 -14.90 9.10 -16.43
N SER A 85 -14.92 7.88 -16.97
CA SER A 85 -14.59 6.67 -16.20
C SER A 85 -13.17 6.70 -15.67
N GLN A 86 -12.19 7.19 -16.45
CA GLN A 86 -10.81 7.31 -15.99
C GLN A 86 -10.67 8.41 -14.94
N ALA A 87 -11.43 9.50 -15.05
CA ALA A 87 -11.50 10.53 -14.02
C ALA A 87 -12.04 9.97 -12.70
N GLN A 88 -13.07 9.12 -12.73
CA GLN A 88 -13.55 8.44 -11.53
C GLN A 88 -12.50 7.47 -10.95
N THR A 89 -11.80 6.72 -11.81
CA THR A 89 -10.68 5.86 -11.35
C THR A 89 -9.57 6.67 -10.70
N ALA A 90 -9.21 7.83 -11.26
CA ALA A 90 -8.21 8.73 -10.68
C ALA A 90 -8.65 9.29 -9.32
N VAL A 91 -9.93 9.64 -9.16
CA VAL A 91 -10.49 10.05 -7.87
C VAL A 91 -10.34 8.93 -6.84
N MET A 92 -10.78 7.71 -7.16
CA MET A 92 -10.68 6.56 -6.26
C MET A 92 -9.23 6.25 -5.89
N ALA A 93 -8.31 6.31 -6.86
CA ALA A 93 -6.88 6.12 -6.63
C ALA A 93 -6.32 7.17 -5.66
N ILE A 94 -6.69 8.45 -5.82
CA ILE A 94 -6.29 9.51 -4.90
C ILE A 94 -6.84 9.24 -3.50
N GLU A 95 -8.10 8.84 -3.36
CA GLU A 95 -8.70 8.50 -2.06
C GLU A 95 -8.00 7.30 -1.40
N GLU A 96 -7.66 6.26 -2.17
CA GLU A 96 -6.89 5.11 -1.68
C GLU A 96 -5.50 5.53 -1.19
N MET A 97 -4.79 6.35 -1.97
CA MET A 97 -3.48 6.87 -1.62
C MET A 97 -3.52 7.79 -0.38
N VAL A 98 -4.59 8.55 -0.19
CA VAL A 98 -4.84 9.30 1.04
C VAL A 98 -5.03 8.35 2.22
N GLY A 99 -5.85 7.31 2.07
CA GLY A 99 -6.04 6.27 3.09
C GLY A 99 -4.75 5.52 3.45
N ALA A 100 -3.86 5.32 2.48
CA ALA A 100 -2.54 4.72 2.67
C ALA A 100 -1.48 5.69 3.25
N GLY A 101 -1.82 6.99 3.35
CA GLY A 101 -0.92 8.04 3.82
C GLY A 101 0.18 8.43 2.83
N LEU A 102 0.00 8.15 1.55
CA LEU A 102 0.90 8.55 0.46
C LEU A 102 0.62 9.99 0.00
N ILE A 103 -0.62 10.46 0.19
CA ILE A 103 -1.06 11.82 -0.11
C ILE A 103 -1.62 12.45 1.17
N GLU A 104 -1.23 13.70 1.42
CA GLU A 104 -1.78 14.52 2.50
C GLU A 104 -2.90 15.41 1.97
N VAL A 105 -3.99 15.52 2.74
CA VAL A 105 -5.12 16.41 2.44
C VAL A 105 -5.13 17.59 3.41
N LYS A 106 -5.29 18.80 2.88
CA LYS A 106 -5.49 20.03 3.66
C LYS A 106 -6.83 20.66 3.31
N GLY A 107 -7.67 20.81 4.33
CA GLY A 107 -9.03 21.32 4.15
C GLY A 107 -9.91 20.31 3.41
N ARG A 108 -10.73 20.78 2.46
CA ARG A 108 -11.74 19.93 1.78
C ARG A 108 -11.26 19.30 0.48
N SER A 109 -10.21 19.85 -0.14
CA SER A 109 -9.90 19.49 -1.53
C SER A 109 -8.49 19.85 -1.96
N LYS A 110 -7.60 20.24 -1.03
CA LYS A 110 -6.19 20.45 -1.38
C LYS A 110 -5.38 19.22 -1.03
N ILE A 111 -4.56 18.75 -1.95
CA ILE A 111 -3.74 17.55 -1.81
C ILE A 111 -2.27 17.87 -2.09
N ARG A 112 -1.36 17.12 -1.47
CA ARG A 112 0.06 17.09 -1.82
C ARG A 112 0.62 15.70 -1.60
N ILE A 113 1.76 15.39 -2.23
CA ILE A 113 2.50 14.17 -1.88
C ILE A 113 3.00 14.25 -0.44
N SER A 114 2.83 13.16 0.32
CA SER A 114 3.40 13.04 1.65
C SER A 114 4.88 12.64 1.59
N PRO A 115 5.68 12.82 2.66
CA PRO A 115 7.04 12.29 2.70
C PRO A 115 7.10 10.79 2.41
N LYS A 116 6.17 10.02 2.99
CA LYS A 116 6.02 8.58 2.76
C LYS A 116 5.65 8.28 1.31
N GLY A 117 4.77 9.08 0.71
CA GLY A 117 4.38 8.96 -0.71
C GLY A 117 5.58 9.14 -1.62
N LYS A 118 6.40 10.16 -1.34
CA LYS A 118 7.62 10.43 -2.11
C LYS A 118 8.64 9.31 -1.99
N GLU A 119 8.91 8.83 -0.78
CA GLU A 119 9.81 7.69 -0.57
C GLU A 119 9.30 6.42 -1.26
N THR A 120 7.98 6.20 -1.27
CA THR A 120 7.35 5.05 -1.94
C THR A 120 7.48 5.18 -3.46
N TYR A 121 7.21 6.37 -4.01
CA TYR A 121 7.40 6.64 -5.43
C TYR A 121 8.87 6.45 -5.85
N ASP A 122 9.84 7.05 -5.15
CA ASP A 122 11.26 6.90 -5.47
C ASP A 122 11.74 5.44 -5.39
N ARG A 123 11.17 4.64 -4.47
CA ARG A 123 11.48 3.21 -4.36
C ARG A 123 10.87 2.41 -5.51
N GLU A 124 9.66 2.76 -5.93
CA GLU A 124 8.88 1.94 -6.86
C GLU A 124 9.01 2.40 -8.32
N LYS A 125 9.35 3.65 -8.61
CA LYS A 125 9.46 4.20 -9.99
C LYS A 125 10.48 3.47 -10.88
N ASP A 126 11.43 2.73 -10.33
CA ASP A 126 12.42 1.94 -11.08
C ASP A 126 12.12 0.43 -11.10
N LEU A 127 11.05 -0.01 -10.43
CA LEU A 127 10.64 -1.41 -10.35
C LEU A 127 9.71 -1.80 -11.50
N VAL A 128 9.68 -3.09 -11.82
CA VAL A 128 8.75 -3.63 -12.82
C VAL A 128 7.35 -3.71 -12.22
N GLY A 129 6.36 -3.19 -12.97
CA GLY A 129 4.94 -3.17 -12.61
C GLY A 129 4.38 -4.58 -12.33
N PRO A 130 3.28 -4.70 -11.58
CA PRO A 130 2.59 -5.97 -11.44
C PRO A 130 2.01 -6.42 -12.79
N GLU A 131 2.38 -7.63 -13.24
CA GLU A 131 1.79 -8.32 -14.41
C GLU A 131 0.31 -8.65 -14.22
#